data_AF-A0A1J5IQQ1-F1
#
_entry.id   AF-A0A1J5IQQ1-F1
#
_cell.length_a   1.000
_cell.length_b   1.000
_cell.length_c   1.000
_cell.angle_alpha   90.00
_cell.angle_beta   90.00
_cell.angle_gamma   90.00
#
_symmetry.space_group_name_H-M   'P 1'
#
loop_
_entity.id
_entity.type
_entity.pdbx_description
1 polymer ?
#
loop_
_entity_poly.entity_id
_entity_poly.type
_entity_poly.pdbx_seq_one_letter_code
_entity_poly.pdbx_strand_id
1 'polypeptide(L)'
;MENRLITPSISAPKINKDRRFFRVDFKSRFHVSVINRNMLTEIPSNEFFYFGQPHNSTVTRLKKNIKHHLSRINRHSDFICGVTNAILNLLGLYEKAVNKFSSGTKVTEADFDEITLADRQVKRYLDSIKKESVKTYEILLSIYFRYEYHFNHLVEINKRSDSNTIHPRLPGEFMDVHSTTSLERVEKSQADPTPLLRLLLNISRLVDFTLKNYRSIVIDLIGENYPETWESGVINISEGGARFHSSKRIPVRNRVTVHFRLPLSKQYVNFQATVEAADFSEVKNRYITRLNFYLPEKSMQDLVRREIQLQEFEI
;
A
#
# COMPACT_ATOMS: atom_id res chain seq x y z
N MET A 1 -9.08 -42.91 -8.17
CA MET A 1 -9.85 -41.82 -8.83
C MET A 1 -9.03 -40.54 -8.69
N GLU A 2 -8.68 -39.95 -9.82
CA GLU A 2 -7.60 -38.97 -9.98
C GLU A 2 -7.89 -37.62 -9.32
N ASN A 3 -6.90 -37.12 -8.58
CA ASN A 3 -6.80 -35.75 -8.11
C ASN A 3 -6.53 -34.81 -9.30
N ARG A 4 -7.54 -34.08 -9.76
CA ARG A 4 -7.34 -32.95 -10.68
C ARG A 4 -6.90 -31.73 -9.87
N LEU A 5 -5.59 -31.45 -9.93
CA LEU A 5 -5.00 -30.18 -9.53
C LEU A 5 -5.61 -29.06 -10.40
N ILE A 6 -6.38 -28.16 -9.78
CA ILE A 6 -6.83 -26.93 -10.42
C ILE A 6 -5.64 -25.97 -10.38
N THR A 7 -4.82 -25.98 -11.42
CA THR A 7 -3.88 -24.89 -11.72
C THR A 7 -4.68 -23.62 -12.01
N PRO A 8 -4.36 -22.47 -11.39
CA PRO A 8 -4.97 -21.20 -11.77
C PRO A 8 -4.57 -20.90 -13.21
N SER A 9 -5.55 -20.78 -14.10
CA SER A 9 -5.29 -20.39 -15.48
C SER A 9 -4.72 -18.97 -15.49
N ILE A 10 -3.48 -18.85 -15.95
CA ILE A 10 -2.91 -17.58 -16.39
C ILE A 10 -3.67 -17.25 -17.67
N SER A 11 -4.66 -16.36 -17.60
CA SER A 11 -5.36 -15.91 -18.80
C SER A 11 -4.36 -15.26 -19.73
N ALA A 12 -4.26 -15.75 -20.98
CA ALA A 12 -3.48 -15.12 -22.02
C ALA A 12 -3.83 -13.62 -22.13
N PRO A 13 -2.85 -12.73 -22.38
CA PRO A 13 -3.10 -11.30 -22.49
C PRO A 13 -4.14 -11.03 -23.59
N LYS A 14 -5.16 -10.22 -23.28
CA LYS A 14 -6.21 -9.86 -24.24
C LYS A 14 -5.70 -8.81 -25.22
N ILE A 15 -5.37 -9.22 -26.43
CA ILE A 15 -4.98 -8.33 -27.53
C ILE A 15 -6.26 -7.73 -28.16
N ASN A 16 -6.32 -6.40 -28.27
CA ASN A 16 -7.41 -5.70 -28.96
C ASN A 16 -6.89 -5.18 -30.32
N LYS A 17 -7.36 -5.79 -31.42
CA LYS A 17 -6.86 -5.56 -32.78
C LYS A 17 -7.42 -4.30 -33.47
N ASP A 18 -8.43 -3.64 -32.90
CA ASP A 18 -9.13 -2.50 -33.55
C ASP A 18 -8.60 -1.12 -33.13
N ARG A 19 -7.38 -1.03 -32.59
CA ARG A 19 -6.81 0.22 -32.05
C ARG A 19 -5.58 0.68 -32.82
N ARG A 20 -5.41 2.00 -32.92
CA ARG A 20 -4.24 2.66 -33.55
C ARG A 20 -2.88 2.17 -33.00
N PHE A 21 -2.84 1.77 -31.74
CA PHE A 21 -1.67 1.16 -31.11
C PHE A 21 -2.07 -0.14 -30.42
N PHE A 22 -1.29 -1.19 -30.67
CA PHE A 22 -1.40 -2.46 -29.95
C PHE A 22 -1.13 -2.27 -28.46
N ARG A 23 -1.85 -3.04 -27.64
CA ARG A 23 -1.74 -2.99 -26.18
C ARG A 23 -1.55 -4.39 -25.63
N VAL A 24 -0.58 -4.54 -24.73
CA VAL A 24 -0.30 -5.80 -24.04
C VAL A 24 -0.30 -5.56 -22.53
N ASP A 25 -0.82 -6.55 -21.80
CA ASP A 25 -0.72 -6.59 -20.35
C ASP A 25 0.64 -7.19 -19.95
N PHE A 26 1.52 -6.35 -19.41
CA PHE A 26 2.79 -6.77 -18.86
C PHE A 26 2.70 -6.99 -17.36
N LYS A 27 3.14 -8.15 -16.88
CA LYS A 27 3.39 -8.36 -15.45
C LYS A 27 4.79 -7.87 -15.13
N SER A 28 4.89 -6.70 -14.52
CA SER A 28 6.15 -5.99 -14.34
C SER A 28 6.19 -5.23 -13.01
N ARG A 29 7.40 -4.81 -12.63
CA ARG A 29 7.61 -3.78 -11.61
C ARG A 29 7.53 -2.41 -12.25
N PHE A 30 6.70 -1.54 -11.69
CA PHE A 30 6.56 -0.16 -12.16
C PHE A 30 6.44 0.83 -11.01
N HIS A 31 6.82 2.07 -11.29
CA HIS A 31 6.73 3.20 -10.38
C HIS A 31 6.29 4.45 -11.17
N VAL A 32 5.52 5.31 -10.53
CA VAL A 32 5.09 6.58 -11.11
C VAL A 32 5.53 7.70 -10.18
N SER A 33 6.45 8.53 -10.64
CA SER A 33 6.91 9.73 -9.95
C SER A 33 6.28 10.98 -10.58
N VAL A 34 6.09 12.03 -9.78
CA VAL A 34 5.76 13.35 -10.32
C VAL A 34 7.01 13.99 -10.90
N ILE A 35 6.88 14.73 -12.00
CA ILE A 35 8.02 15.46 -12.59
C ILE A 35 8.43 16.62 -11.66
N ASN A 36 7.44 17.35 -11.16
CA ASN A 36 7.65 18.46 -10.22
C ASN A 36 6.81 18.20 -8.98
N ARG A 37 7.44 18.18 -7.81
CA ARG A 37 6.73 18.18 -6.53
C ARG A 37 6.17 19.56 -6.26
N ASN A 38 5.10 19.61 -5.47
CA ASN A 38 4.65 20.88 -4.93
C ASN A 38 5.63 21.32 -3.83
N MET A 39 6.36 22.41 -4.11
CA MET A 39 7.36 23.00 -3.21
C MET A 39 6.80 24.19 -2.42
N LEU A 40 5.53 24.57 -2.65
CA LEU A 40 4.86 25.66 -1.93
C LEU A 40 4.30 25.22 -0.57
N THR A 41 4.41 23.93 -0.26
CA THR A 41 3.96 23.32 0.99
C THR A 41 5.10 23.29 2.02
N GLU A 42 4.76 23.08 3.30
CA GLU A 42 5.75 22.99 4.38
C GLU A 42 6.71 21.80 4.23
N ILE A 43 6.26 20.77 3.51
CA ILE A 43 7.02 19.59 3.11
C ILE A 43 6.68 19.32 1.63
N PRO A 44 7.66 19.00 0.76
CA PRO A 44 7.41 18.61 -0.62
C PRO A 44 6.37 17.50 -0.75
N SER A 45 5.31 17.73 -1.52
CA SER A 45 4.25 16.75 -1.77
C SER A 45 4.19 16.30 -3.23
N ASN A 46 3.85 15.03 -3.43
CA ASN A 46 3.53 14.47 -4.75
C ASN A 46 2.06 14.71 -5.15
N GLU A 47 1.23 15.25 -4.24
CA GLU A 47 -0.22 15.49 -4.45
C GLU A 47 -1.03 14.22 -4.78
N PHE A 48 -0.47 13.03 -4.55
CA PHE A 48 -1.18 11.77 -4.71
C PHE A 48 -2.17 11.58 -3.56
N PHE A 49 -3.36 11.05 -3.89
CA PHE A 49 -4.40 10.76 -2.91
C PHE A 49 -4.32 9.29 -2.46
N TYR A 50 -3.68 9.05 -1.32
CA TYR A 50 -3.51 7.71 -0.72
C TYR A 50 -4.74 7.26 0.09
N PHE A 51 -5.51 8.21 0.62
CA PHE A 51 -6.66 7.99 1.51
C PHE A 51 -7.98 8.12 0.75
N GLY A 52 -8.08 7.44 -0.41
CA GLY A 52 -9.24 7.46 -1.29
C GLY A 52 -10.27 6.36 -0.99
N GLN A 53 -11.19 6.16 -1.94
CA GLN A 53 -12.25 5.15 -1.85
C GLN A 53 -11.74 3.71 -1.64
N PRO A 54 -10.65 3.24 -2.29
CA PRO A 54 -10.02 1.94 -1.98
C PRO A 54 -9.64 1.75 -0.51
N HIS A 55 -9.13 2.82 0.10
CA HIS A 55 -8.69 2.83 1.49
C HIS A 55 -9.90 2.79 2.42
N ASN A 56 -10.85 3.72 2.23
CA ASN A 56 -12.03 3.84 3.08
C ASN A 56 -12.90 2.57 3.09
N SER A 57 -13.10 1.94 1.92
CA SER A 57 -13.85 0.68 1.82
C SER A 57 -13.16 -0.47 2.56
N THR A 58 -11.83 -0.57 2.46
CA THR A 58 -11.03 -1.62 3.10
C THR A 58 -11.02 -1.45 4.61
N VAL A 59 -10.76 -0.23 5.11
CA VAL A 59 -10.78 0.11 6.54
C VAL A 59 -12.16 -0.15 7.13
N THR A 60 -13.22 0.28 6.46
CA THR A 60 -14.61 0.06 6.92
C THR A 60 -14.92 -1.42 7.03
N ARG A 61 -14.56 -2.23 6.03
CA ARG A 61 -14.75 -3.69 6.06
C ARG A 61 -13.98 -4.34 7.20
N LEU A 62 -12.71 -3.98 7.40
CA LEU A 62 -11.89 -4.53 8.48
C LEU A 62 -12.44 -4.13 9.86
N LYS A 63 -12.82 -2.86 10.07
CA LYS A 63 -13.46 -2.40 11.30
C LYS A 63 -14.77 -3.12 11.58
N LYS A 64 -15.59 -3.39 10.55
CA LYS A 64 -16.82 -4.20 10.68
C LYS A 64 -16.52 -5.63 11.12
N ASN A 65 -15.50 -6.27 10.52
CA ASN A 65 -15.08 -7.63 10.90
C ASN A 65 -14.54 -7.68 12.33
N ILE A 66 -13.74 -6.69 12.73
CA ILE A 66 -13.22 -6.54 14.10
C ILE A 66 -14.39 -6.47 15.08
N LYS A 67 -15.36 -5.57 14.86
CA LYS A 67 -16.55 -5.43 15.72
C LYS A 67 -17.36 -6.73 15.78
N HIS A 68 -17.58 -7.39 14.64
CA HIS A 68 -18.31 -8.65 14.56
C HIS A 68 -17.65 -9.77 15.37
N HIS A 69 -16.32 -9.90 15.31
CA HIS A 69 -15.62 -10.94 16.08
C HIS A 69 -15.48 -10.57 17.55
N LEU A 70 -15.29 -9.29 17.86
CA LEU A 70 -15.22 -8.80 19.23
C LEU A 70 -16.51 -9.10 20.01
N SER A 71 -17.68 -8.93 19.40
CA SER A 71 -18.97 -9.21 20.06
C SER A 71 -19.24 -10.69 20.34
N ARG A 72 -18.35 -11.60 19.88
CA ARG A 72 -18.46 -13.05 20.07
C ARG A 72 -17.46 -13.59 21.10
N ILE A 73 -16.72 -12.70 21.77
CA ILE A 73 -15.74 -13.04 22.80
C ILE A 73 -16.38 -12.82 24.17
N ASN A 74 -16.70 -13.90 24.87
CA ASN A 74 -17.32 -13.84 26.20
C ASN A 74 -16.29 -13.80 27.34
N ARG A 75 -15.06 -14.29 27.10
CA ARG A 75 -14.01 -14.41 28.12
C ARG A 75 -13.02 -13.25 27.99
N HIS A 76 -12.71 -12.60 29.12
CA HIS A 76 -11.84 -11.40 29.17
C HIS A 76 -12.31 -10.28 28.21
N SER A 77 -13.64 -10.17 27.99
CA SER A 77 -14.25 -9.25 27.03
C SER A 77 -13.80 -7.81 27.25
N ASP A 78 -13.68 -7.38 28.51
CA ASP A 78 -13.40 -5.99 28.84
C ASP A 78 -11.98 -5.59 28.45
N PHE A 79 -10.99 -6.44 28.73
CA PHE A 79 -9.60 -6.20 28.35
C PHE A 79 -9.40 -6.27 26.83
N ILE A 80 -10.00 -7.27 26.18
CA ILE A 80 -9.89 -7.43 24.72
C ILE A 80 -10.63 -6.30 23.99
N CYS A 81 -11.78 -5.87 24.49
CA CYS A 81 -12.51 -4.71 23.98
C CYS A 81 -11.70 -3.42 24.18
N GLY A 82 -11.16 -3.22 25.39
CA GLY A 82 -10.31 -2.08 25.73
C GLY A 82 -9.10 -1.94 24.81
N VAL A 83 -8.30 -3.00 24.66
CA VAL A 83 -7.12 -2.97 23.77
C VAL A 83 -7.53 -2.76 22.31
N THR A 84 -8.62 -3.39 21.86
CA THR A 84 -9.07 -3.29 20.47
C THR A 84 -9.49 -1.86 20.15
N ASN A 85 -10.29 -1.23 21.02
CA ASN A 85 -10.72 0.15 20.83
C ASN A 85 -9.56 1.14 20.92
N ALA A 86 -8.61 0.90 21.83
CA ALA A 86 -7.40 1.71 21.94
C ALA A 86 -6.55 1.64 20.65
N ILE A 87 -6.36 0.44 20.08
CA ILE A 87 -5.66 0.26 18.79
C ILE A 87 -6.42 0.96 17.65
N LEU A 88 -7.75 0.82 17.59
CA LEU A 88 -8.55 1.48 16.56
C LEU A 88 -8.46 3.01 16.62
N ASN A 89 -8.44 3.57 17.84
CA ASN A 89 -8.25 5.01 18.05
C ASN A 89 -6.84 5.44 17.62
N LEU A 90 -5.81 4.74 18.09
CA LEU A 90 -4.41 4.99 17.76
C LEU A 90 -4.17 5.01 16.24
N LEU A 91 -4.68 4.01 15.53
CA LEU A 91 -4.57 3.96 14.06
C LEU A 91 -5.32 5.11 13.39
N GLY A 92 -6.48 5.51 13.90
CA GLY A 92 -7.21 6.65 13.35
C GLY A 92 -6.45 7.97 13.48
N LEU A 93 -5.78 8.20 14.61
CA LEU A 93 -4.94 9.38 14.83
C LEU A 93 -3.68 9.34 13.94
N TYR A 94 -3.03 8.17 13.85
CA TYR A 94 -1.90 7.97 12.96
C TYR A 94 -2.27 8.20 11.49
N GLU A 95 -3.40 7.70 11.01
CA GLU A 95 -3.89 7.95 9.64
C GLU A 95 -4.08 9.43 9.36
N LYS A 96 -4.63 10.20 10.31
CA LYS A 96 -4.76 11.66 10.17
C LYS A 96 -3.40 12.33 10.03
N ALA A 97 -2.42 11.95 10.86
CA ALA A 97 -1.07 12.49 10.79
C ALA A 97 -0.37 12.14 9.46
N VAL A 98 -0.46 10.88 9.02
CA VAL A 98 0.09 10.45 7.72
C VAL A 98 -0.58 11.18 6.56
N ASN A 99 -1.91 11.40 6.62
CA ASN A 99 -2.62 12.14 5.59
C ASN A 99 -2.15 13.60 5.50
N LYS A 100 -2.04 14.31 6.65
CA LYS A 100 -1.46 15.66 6.73
C LYS A 100 -0.05 15.71 6.13
N PHE A 101 0.80 14.76 6.52
CA PHE A 101 2.16 14.64 5.99
C PHE A 101 2.15 14.45 4.46
N SER A 102 1.28 13.58 3.95
CA SER A 102 1.19 13.28 2.51
C SER A 102 0.72 14.48 1.68
N SER A 103 -0.08 15.38 2.27
CA SER A 103 -0.50 16.64 1.63
C SER A 103 0.54 17.75 1.73
N GLY A 104 1.73 17.47 2.28
CA GLY A 104 2.81 18.44 2.42
C GLY A 104 2.70 19.35 3.64
N THR A 105 1.86 19.00 4.63
CA THR A 105 1.70 19.75 5.88
C THR A 105 2.48 19.07 7.00
N LYS A 106 3.23 19.83 7.81
CA LYS A 106 3.86 19.27 9.00
C LYS A 106 2.82 18.76 9.98
N VAL A 107 3.09 17.58 10.52
CA VAL A 107 2.37 17.07 11.68
C VAL A 107 2.83 17.89 12.90
N THR A 108 1.88 18.48 13.61
CA THR A 108 2.17 19.38 14.74
C THR A 108 2.56 18.60 15.99
N GLU A 109 3.16 19.28 16.97
CA GLU A 109 3.44 18.67 18.28
C GLU A 109 2.14 18.18 18.96
N ALA A 110 1.07 18.97 18.87
CA ALA A 110 -0.25 18.59 19.40
C ALA A 110 -0.80 17.30 18.77
N ASP A 111 -0.62 17.12 17.45
CA ASP A 111 -0.99 15.87 16.77
C ASP A 111 -0.19 14.67 17.33
N PHE A 112 1.11 14.85 17.56
CA PHE A 112 1.96 13.80 18.14
C PHE A 112 1.65 13.51 19.60
N ASP A 113 1.28 14.52 20.38
CA ASP A 113 0.85 14.35 21.77
C ASP A 113 -0.44 13.55 21.87
N GLU A 114 -1.41 13.81 20.99
CA GLU A 114 -2.66 13.05 20.92
C GLU A 114 -2.38 11.58 20.60
N ILE A 115 -1.51 11.32 19.62
CA ILE A 115 -1.08 9.96 19.27
C ILE A 115 -0.34 9.29 20.45
N THR A 116 0.54 10.01 21.13
CA THR A 116 1.31 9.52 22.28
C THR A 116 0.38 9.18 23.46
N LEU A 117 -0.69 9.95 23.66
CA LEU A 117 -1.70 9.64 24.67
C LEU A 117 -2.44 8.33 24.34
N ALA A 118 -2.85 8.15 23.09
CA ALA A 118 -3.47 6.91 22.63
C ALA A 118 -2.52 5.71 22.71
N ASP A 119 -1.23 5.93 22.40
CA ASP A 119 -0.16 4.93 22.52
C ASP A 119 -0.01 4.41 23.96
N ARG A 120 0.01 5.31 24.93
CA ARG A 120 0.04 4.97 26.36
C ARG A 120 -1.18 4.15 26.79
N GLN A 121 -2.36 4.43 26.23
CA GLN A 121 -3.56 3.63 26.50
C GLN A 121 -3.41 2.21 25.96
N VAL A 122 -2.90 2.04 24.74
CA VAL A 122 -2.63 0.70 24.18
C VAL A 122 -1.64 -0.07 25.07
N LYS A 123 -0.51 0.54 25.44
CA LYS A 123 0.50 -0.05 26.33
C LYS A 123 -0.11 -0.52 27.67
N ARG A 124 -0.96 0.31 28.31
CA ARG A 124 -1.67 -0.07 29.55
C ARG A 124 -2.55 -1.31 29.39
N TYR A 125 -3.29 -1.42 28.28
CA TYR A 125 -4.14 -2.59 28.03
C TYR A 125 -3.31 -3.83 27.69
N LEU A 126 -2.21 -3.69 26.95
CA LEU A 126 -1.27 -4.78 26.69
C LEU A 126 -0.70 -5.36 27.99
N ASP A 127 -0.29 -4.51 28.93
CA ASP A 127 0.22 -4.94 30.25
C ASP A 127 -0.83 -5.72 31.05
N SER A 128 -2.10 -5.33 30.93
CA SER A 128 -3.22 -6.06 31.53
C SER A 128 -3.40 -7.44 30.90
N ILE A 129 -3.34 -7.53 29.56
CA ILE A 129 -3.48 -8.80 28.83
C ILE A 129 -2.32 -9.75 29.12
N LYS A 130 -1.10 -9.25 29.34
CA LYS A 130 0.06 -10.07 29.71
C LYS A 130 -0.19 -10.93 30.95
N LYS A 131 -0.93 -10.39 31.92
CA LYS A 131 -1.30 -11.09 33.16
C LYS A 131 -2.35 -12.18 32.93
N GLU A 132 -3.25 -11.98 31.96
CA GLU A 132 -4.36 -12.88 31.66
C GLU A 132 -4.00 -13.98 30.64
N SER A 133 -3.24 -13.64 29.59
CA SER A 133 -2.85 -14.56 28.51
C SER A 133 -1.58 -14.10 27.81
N VAL A 134 -0.46 -14.78 28.11
CA VAL A 134 0.86 -14.53 27.50
C VAL A 134 0.82 -14.65 25.97
N LYS A 135 0.14 -15.67 25.44
CA LYS A 135 0.07 -15.90 23.99
C LYS A 135 -0.70 -14.80 23.25
N THR A 136 -1.79 -14.31 23.83
CA THR A 136 -2.55 -13.19 23.24
C THR A 136 -1.74 -11.91 23.29
N TYR A 137 -1.05 -11.68 24.41
CA TYR A 137 -0.14 -10.55 24.59
C TYR A 137 0.97 -10.55 23.54
N GLU A 138 1.69 -11.67 23.32
CA GLU A 138 2.77 -11.77 22.34
C GLU A 138 2.32 -11.41 20.91
N ILE A 139 1.13 -11.88 20.51
CA ILE A 139 0.55 -11.56 19.19
C ILE A 139 0.25 -10.06 19.09
N LEU A 140 -0.43 -9.50 20.10
CA LEU A 140 -0.78 -8.07 20.10
C LEU A 140 0.46 -7.18 20.19
N LEU A 141 1.47 -7.59 20.95
CA LEU A 141 2.74 -6.88 21.07
C LEU A 141 3.48 -6.86 19.72
N SER A 142 3.51 -7.99 19.00
CA SER A 142 4.08 -8.05 17.64
C SER A 142 3.34 -7.13 16.66
N ILE A 143 2.00 -7.10 16.72
CA ILE A 143 1.18 -6.16 15.93
C ILE A 143 1.53 -4.71 16.29
N TYR A 144 1.65 -4.42 17.59
CA TYR A 144 1.94 -3.08 18.10
C TYR A 144 3.34 -2.58 17.71
N PHE A 145 4.38 -3.42 17.79
CA PHE A 145 5.74 -3.02 17.40
C PHE A 145 5.87 -2.66 15.93
N ARG A 146 5.06 -3.27 15.05
CA ARG A 146 4.98 -2.80 13.65
C ARG A 146 4.52 -1.36 13.58
N TYR A 147 3.45 -1.02 14.29
CA TYR A 147 2.97 0.36 14.35
C TYR A 147 4.04 1.31 14.90
N GLU A 148 4.64 0.99 16.06
CA GLU A 148 5.59 1.86 16.77
C GLU A 148 6.80 2.21 15.89
N TYR A 149 7.31 1.25 15.13
CA TYR A 149 8.40 1.47 14.18
C TYR A 149 8.07 2.55 13.14
N HIS A 150 6.91 2.45 12.49
CA HIS A 150 6.49 3.43 11.47
C HIS A 150 6.12 4.78 12.06
N PHE A 151 5.58 4.81 13.28
CA PHE A 151 5.30 6.05 13.98
C PHE A 151 6.60 6.82 14.27
N ASN A 152 7.61 6.15 14.82
CA ASN A 152 8.91 6.76 15.10
C ASN A 152 9.58 7.28 13.81
N HIS A 153 9.46 6.53 12.71
CA HIS A 153 9.97 6.96 11.41
C HIS A 153 9.22 8.20 10.86
N LEU A 154 7.90 8.26 11.02
CA LEU A 154 7.10 9.45 10.66
C LEU A 154 7.56 10.68 11.47
N VAL A 155 7.76 10.53 12.78
CA VAL A 155 8.25 11.61 13.65
C VAL A 155 9.63 12.09 13.19
N GLU A 156 10.56 11.17 12.91
CA GLU A 156 11.92 11.49 12.45
C GLU A 156 11.90 12.25 11.13
N ILE A 157 11.18 11.75 10.12
CA ILE A 157 11.10 12.40 8.81
C ILE A 157 10.40 13.76 8.92
N ASN A 158 9.29 13.86 9.65
CA ASN A 158 8.55 15.11 9.82
C ASN A 158 9.42 16.20 10.47
N LYS A 159 10.27 15.83 11.43
CA LYS A 159 11.20 16.76 12.09
C LYS A 159 12.34 17.20 11.18
N ARG A 160 12.90 16.29 10.38
CA ARG A 160 14.05 16.57 9.52
C ARG A 160 13.70 17.23 8.20
N SER A 161 12.46 17.10 7.73
CA SER A 161 12.04 17.66 6.44
C SER A 161 11.65 19.14 6.58
N ASP A 162 11.83 19.88 5.50
CA ASP A 162 11.42 21.27 5.33
C ASP A 162 10.79 21.46 3.94
N SER A 163 10.48 22.70 3.55
CA SER A 163 9.81 23.02 2.28
C SER A 163 10.64 22.69 1.05
N ASN A 164 11.96 22.54 1.20
CA ASN A 164 12.90 22.34 0.10
C ASN A 164 13.35 20.88 0.00
N THR A 165 13.46 20.20 1.14
CA THR A 165 14.07 18.87 1.20
C THR A 165 13.26 17.94 2.09
N ILE A 166 13.03 16.74 1.56
CA ILE A 166 12.54 15.61 2.35
C ILE A 166 13.73 14.70 2.63
N HIS A 167 13.86 14.24 3.87
CA HIS A 167 14.91 13.30 4.28
C HIS A 167 14.34 11.92 4.62
N PRO A 168 13.66 11.25 3.67
CA PRO A 168 13.16 9.91 3.88
C PRO A 168 14.35 8.97 3.87
N ARG A 169 14.42 8.11 4.88
CA ARG A 169 15.24 6.91 4.78
C ARG A 169 14.34 5.83 4.21
N LEU A 170 14.87 5.00 3.30
CA LEU A 170 14.29 3.68 3.17
C LEU A 170 14.39 3.06 4.54
N PRO A 171 13.29 2.60 5.13
CA PRO A 171 13.38 1.80 6.33
C PRO A 171 14.24 0.60 5.95
N GLY A 172 15.47 0.56 6.47
CA GLY A 172 16.40 -0.55 6.23
C GLY A 172 15.66 -1.79 6.66
N GLU A 173 15.41 -2.68 5.69
CA GLU A 173 14.39 -3.73 5.76
C GLU A 173 13.15 -3.21 6.48
N PHE A 174 12.21 -2.57 5.75
CA PHE A 174 10.82 -2.45 6.22
C PHE A 174 10.54 -3.76 6.90
N MET A 175 10.53 -3.79 8.24
CA MET A 175 10.51 -5.09 8.86
C MET A 175 9.22 -5.69 8.32
N ASP A 176 9.37 -6.71 7.49
CA ASP A 176 8.46 -7.83 7.51
C ASP A 176 8.75 -8.39 8.90
N VAL A 177 8.29 -7.68 9.94
CA VAL A 177 8.07 -8.25 11.26
C VAL A 177 7.10 -9.31 10.87
N HIS A 178 7.68 -10.51 10.67
CA HIS A 178 7.03 -11.63 10.05
C HIS A 178 5.61 -11.60 10.58
N SER A 179 4.68 -11.37 9.65
CA SER A 179 3.28 -11.70 9.82
C SER A 179 3.26 -12.88 10.74
N THR A 180 2.83 -12.66 11.99
CA THR A 180 3.04 -13.59 13.10
C THR A 180 2.84 -14.98 12.56
N THR A 181 3.88 -15.81 12.48
CA THR A 181 3.85 -17.10 11.77
C THR A 181 2.68 -17.96 12.25
N SER A 182 2.22 -17.70 13.47
CA SER A 182 0.98 -18.12 14.10
C SER A 182 -0.31 -17.73 13.35
N LEU A 183 -0.51 -16.46 12.97
CA LEU A 183 -1.71 -15.97 12.28
C LEU A 183 -1.74 -16.38 10.79
N GLU A 184 -0.59 -16.50 10.13
CA GLU A 184 -0.54 -17.01 8.76
C GLU A 184 -0.91 -18.50 8.67
N ARG A 185 -0.48 -19.28 9.66
CA ARG A 185 -0.88 -20.70 9.77
C ARG A 185 -2.39 -20.83 10.00
N VAL A 186 -3.00 -19.87 10.71
CA VAL A 186 -4.45 -19.81 10.90
C VAL A 186 -5.18 -19.55 9.58
N GLU A 187 -4.64 -18.73 8.68
CA GLU A 187 -5.23 -18.53 7.34
C GLU A 187 -5.15 -19.78 6.46
N LYS A 188 -4.10 -20.59 6.62
CA LYS A 188 -3.87 -21.82 5.83
C LYS A 188 -4.50 -23.07 6.43
N SER A 189 -5.02 -22.99 7.66
CA SER A 189 -5.67 -24.08 8.37
C SER A 189 -7.09 -24.32 7.84
N GLN A 190 -7.46 -25.59 7.63
CA GLN A 190 -8.84 -25.98 7.30
C GLN A 190 -9.79 -25.92 8.52
N ALA A 191 -9.26 -25.88 9.75
CA ALA A 191 -10.07 -25.72 10.96
C ALA A 191 -10.60 -24.28 11.10
N ASP A 192 -11.86 -24.15 11.53
CA ASP A 192 -12.50 -22.85 11.76
C ASP A 192 -11.83 -22.11 12.94
N PRO A 193 -11.15 -20.97 12.70
CA PRO A 193 -10.47 -20.27 13.77
C PRO A 193 -11.42 -19.66 14.78
N THR A 194 -11.01 -19.68 16.06
CA THR A 194 -11.77 -19.10 17.17
C THR A 194 -12.06 -17.60 16.93
N PRO A 195 -13.13 -17.04 17.52
CA PRO A 195 -13.45 -15.62 17.38
C PRO A 195 -12.30 -14.69 17.76
N LEU A 196 -11.54 -15.03 18.81
CA LEU A 196 -10.35 -14.27 19.23
C LEU A 196 -9.26 -14.29 18.16
N LEU A 197 -8.95 -15.44 17.56
CA LEU A 197 -7.95 -15.51 16.49
C LEU A 197 -8.39 -14.73 15.25
N ARG A 198 -9.67 -14.81 14.88
CA ARG A 198 -10.23 -14.00 13.78
C ARG A 198 -10.18 -12.51 14.07
N LEU A 199 -10.43 -12.10 15.32
CA LEU A 199 -10.28 -10.71 15.76
C LEU A 199 -8.83 -10.24 15.59
N LEU A 200 -7.87 -10.96 16.16
CA LEU A 200 -6.44 -10.64 16.10
C LEU A 200 -5.93 -10.56 14.65
N LEU A 201 -6.39 -11.48 13.80
CA LEU A 201 -6.08 -11.45 12.37
C LEU A 201 -6.60 -10.19 11.68
N ASN A 202 -7.85 -9.78 11.94
CA ASN A 202 -8.38 -8.56 11.34
C ASN A 202 -7.73 -7.29 11.90
N ILE A 203 -7.34 -7.27 13.18
CA ILE A 203 -6.54 -6.17 13.76
C ILE A 203 -5.18 -6.09 13.07
N SER A 204 -4.47 -7.22 12.94
CA SER A 204 -3.19 -7.29 12.22
C SER A 204 -3.32 -6.73 10.81
N ARG A 205 -4.31 -7.22 10.03
CA ARG A 205 -4.56 -6.76 8.66
C ARG A 205 -4.88 -5.27 8.58
N LEU A 206 -5.60 -4.72 9.57
CA LEU A 206 -5.89 -3.29 9.62
C LEU A 206 -4.62 -2.47 9.86
N VAL A 207 -3.79 -2.87 10.84
CA VAL A 207 -2.49 -2.24 11.10
C VAL A 207 -1.63 -2.30 9.83
N ASP A 208 -1.46 -3.48 9.24
CA ASP A 208 -0.62 -3.66 8.05
C ASP A 208 -1.12 -2.83 6.86
N PHE A 209 -2.44 -2.71 6.69
CA PHE A 209 -3.04 -1.88 5.65
C PHE A 209 -2.81 -0.38 5.88
N THR A 210 -3.01 0.11 7.10
CA THR A 210 -2.75 1.50 7.49
C THR A 210 -1.27 1.85 7.28
N LEU A 211 -0.37 0.97 7.71
CA LEU A 211 1.07 1.15 7.55
C LEU A 211 1.50 1.13 6.08
N LYS A 212 0.89 0.26 5.26
CA LYS A 212 1.19 0.19 3.81
C LYS A 212 0.99 1.53 3.09
N ASN A 213 0.00 2.32 3.49
CA ASN A 213 -0.20 3.65 2.90
C ASN A 213 0.97 4.59 3.20
N TYR A 214 1.43 4.63 4.45
CA TYR A 214 2.63 5.38 4.82
C TYR A 214 3.87 4.88 4.05
N ARG A 215 4.08 3.56 3.97
CA ARG A 215 5.16 2.98 3.16
C ARG A 215 5.09 3.43 1.70
N SER A 216 3.90 3.45 1.12
CA SER A 216 3.67 3.89 -0.28
C SER A 216 4.04 5.36 -0.47
N ILE A 217 3.70 6.22 0.49
CA ILE A 217 4.10 7.64 0.48
C ILE A 217 5.62 7.77 0.48
N VAL A 218 6.30 7.08 1.41
CA VAL A 218 7.77 7.12 1.50
C VAL A 218 8.41 6.60 0.22
N ILE A 219 7.94 5.47 -0.31
CA ILE A 219 8.43 4.93 -1.59
C ILE A 219 8.21 5.93 -2.71
N ASP A 220 7.05 6.60 -2.81
CA ASP A 220 6.83 7.57 -3.87
C ASP A 220 7.71 8.83 -3.76
N LEU A 221 8.30 9.08 -2.60
CA LEU A 221 9.23 10.19 -2.37
C LEU A 221 10.68 9.85 -2.72
N ILE A 222 11.05 8.59 -2.91
CA ILE A 222 12.43 8.16 -3.22
C ILE A 222 12.55 7.09 -4.31
N GLY A 223 11.43 6.52 -4.75
CA GLY A 223 11.35 5.25 -5.44
C GLY A 223 12.05 5.24 -6.79
N GLU A 224 12.23 6.40 -7.43
CA GLU A 224 13.03 6.55 -8.64
C GLU A 224 14.43 5.95 -8.50
N ASN A 225 15.06 6.10 -7.33
CA ASN A 225 16.41 5.61 -7.07
C ASN A 225 16.47 4.14 -6.62
N TYR A 226 15.31 3.48 -6.43
CA TYR A 226 15.23 2.16 -5.80
C TYR A 226 14.28 1.19 -6.56
N PRO A 227 14.66 0.72 -7.76
CA PRO A 227 13.81 -0.13 -8.62
C PRO A 227 13.38 -1.47 -8.00
N GLU A 228 14.10 -1.94 -6.99
CA GLU A 228 13.75 -3.13 -6.21
C GLU A 228 12.47 -2.95 -5.39
N THR A 229 12.12 -1.69 -5.06
CA THR A 229 10.95 -1.33 -4.24
C THR A 229 9.67 -1.08 -5.05
N TRP A 230 9.77 -1.05 -6.39
CA TRP A 230 8.66 -0.76 -7.27
C TRP A 230 7.51 -1.78 -7.16
N GLU A 231 6.27 -1.30 -7.30
CA GLU A 231 5.09 -2.16 -7.21
C GLU A 231 5.12 -3.20 -8.34
N SER A 232 4.98 -4.48 -7.98
CA SER A 232 4.75 -5.55 -8.95
C SER A 232 3.27 -5.61 -9.29
N GLY A 233 2.92 -5.47 -10.56
CA GLY A 233 1.54 -5.52 -11.01
C GLY A 233 1.40 -5.72 -12.50
N VAL A 234 0.16 -5.67 -12.97
CA VAL A 234 -0.14 -5.71 -14.39
C VAL A 234 -0.29 -4.28 -14.90
N ILE A 235 0.52 -3.93 -15.88
CA ILE A 235 0.47 -2.66 -16.60
C ILE A 235 0.14 -2.94 -18.06
N ASN A 236 -0.94 -2.34 -18.55
CA ASN A 236 -1.35 -2.40 -19.94
C ASN A 236 -0.62 -1.29 -20.70
N ILE A 237 0.33 -1.63 -21.57
CA ILE A 237 1.19 -0.66 -22.26
C ILE A 237 0.92 -0.68 -23.77
N SER A 238 0.99 0.50 -24.38
CA SER A 238 1.11 0.74 -25.82
C SER A 238 2.22 1.74 -26.08
N GLU A 239 2.57 1.94 -27.36
CA GLU A 239 3.53 2.96 -27.80
C GLU A 239 3.15 4.39 -27.36
N GLY A 240 1.86 4.68 -27.21
CA GLY A 240 1.36 6.01 -26.86
C GLY A 240 0.91 6.17 -25.40
N GLY A 241 0.93 5.13 -24.58
CA GLY A 241 0.41 5.27 -23.21
C GLY A 241 0.30 3.98 -22.42
N ALA A 242 -0.06 4.13 -21.15
CA ALA A 242 -0.19 3.02 -20.21
C ALA A 242 -1.48 3.09 -19.39
N ARG A 243 -1.92 1.93 -18.88
CA ARG A 243 -3.01 1.82 -17.92
C ARG A 243 -2.66 0.79 -16.84
N PHE A 244 -2.86 1.14 -15.57
CA PHE A 244 -2.62 0.23 -14.45
C PHE A 244 -3.63 0.44 -13.33
N HIS A 245 -3.69 -0.52 -12.41
CA HIS A 245 -4.51 -0.43 -11.20
C HIS A 245 -3.66 -0.02 -10.00
N SER A 246 -4.09 0.99 -9.28
CA SER A 246 -3.38 1.56 -8.12
C SER A 246 -4.29 1.69 -6.91
N SER A 247 -3.73 1.58 -5.70
CA SER A 247 -4.46 1.89 -4.45
C SER A 247 -4.57 3.40 -4.19
N LYS A 248 -3.65 4.19 -4.76
CA LYS A 248 -3.64 5.66 -4.70
C LYS A 248 -4.19 6.27 -5.99
N ARG A 249 -4.84 7.42 -5.89
CA ARG A 249 -5.28 8.21 -7.05
C ARG A 249 -4.23 9.27 -7.38
N ILE A 250 -3.86 9.33 -8.66
CA ILE A 250 -3.00 10.38 -9.19
C ILE A 250 -3.91 11.47 -9.78
N PRO A 251 -3.69 12.77 -9.49
CA PRO A 251 -4.50 13.84 -10.05
C PRO A 251 -4.48 13.84 -11.58
N VAL A 252 -5.63 14.12 -12.19
CA VAL A 252 -5.76 14.22 -13.65
C VAL A 252 -5.04 15.47 -14.13
N ARG A 253 -4.43 15.40 -15.32
CA ARG A 253 -3.56 16.42 -15.93
C ARG A 253 -2.19 16.61 -15.27
N ASN A 254 -1.88 15.89 -14.18
CA ASN A 254 -0.51 15.91 -13.65
C ASN A 254 0.46 15.27 -14.63
N ARG A 255 1.63 15.90 -14.74
CA ARG A 255 2.77 15.35 -15.48
C ARG A 255 3.57 14.43 -14.58
N VAL A 256 3.80 13.22 -15.05
CA VAL A 256 4.46 12.15 -14.31
C VAL A 256 5.55 11.51 -15.15
N THR A 257 6.49 10.84 -14.51
CA THR A 257 7.39 9.89 -15.16
C THR A 257 6.99 8.48 -14.72
N VAL A 258 6.73 7.62 -15.70
CA VAL A 258 6.40 6.21 -15.51
C VAL A 258 7.65 5.41 -15.73
N HIS A 259 8.13 4.75 -14.69
CA HIS A 259 9.26 3.84 -14.73
C HIS A 259 8.75 2.42 -14.72
N PHE A 260 9.24 1.56 -15.59
CA PHE A 260 8.91 0.14 -15.54
C PHE A 260 10.03 -0.73 -16.07
N ARG A 261 10.02 -2.00 -15.64
CA ARG A 261 10.99 -3.00 -16.09
C ARG A 261 10.36 -3.88 -17.18
N LEU A 262 10.90 -3.88 -18.39
CA LEU A 262 10.44 -4.76 -19.45
C LEU A 262 10.56 -6.24 -19.03
N PRO A 263 9.50 -7.05 -19.17
CA PRO A 263 9.44 -8.38 -18.56
C PRO A 263 10.38 -9.42 -19.18
N LEU A 264 10.62 -9.38 -20.48
CA LEU A 264 11.49 -10.30 -21.23
C LEU A 264 12.92 -9.78 -21.28
N SER A 265 13.12 -8.55 -21.79
CA SER A 265 14.45 -7.95 -21.92
C SER A 265 15.07 -7.53 -20.58
N LYS A 266 14.27 -7.47 -19.51
CA LYS A 266 14.66 -7.04 -18.15
C LYS A 266 15.20 -5.62 -18.06
N GLN A 267 15.12 -4.84 -19.13
CA GLN A 267 15.58 -3.45 -19.21
C GLN A 267 14.65 -2.51 -18.45
N TYR A 268 15.19 -1.43 -17.92
CA TYR A 268 14.43 -0.35 -17.31
C TYR A 268 14.16 0.74 -18.34
N VAL A 269 12.92 1.19 -18.41
CA VAL A 269 12.49 2.26 -19.31
C VAL A 269 11.63 3.25 -18.54
N ASN A 270 11.73 4.52 -18.93
CA ASN A 270 11.00 5.61 -18.31
C ASN A 270 10.32 6.48 -19.38
N PHE A 271 9.06 6.84 -19.14
CA PHE A 271 8.27 7.65 -20.04
C PHE A 271 7.69 8.84 -19.29
N GLN A 272 7.93 10.05 -19.81
CA GLN A 272 7.13 11.19 -19.38
C GLN A 272 5.69 11.02 -19.88
N ALA A 273 4.71 11.32 -19.05
CA ALA A 273 3.30 11.13 -19.37
C ALA A 273 2.40 12.17 -18.70
N THR A 274 1.21 12.35 -19.26
CA THR A 274 0.09 13.04 -18.61
C THR A 274 -0.89 12.01 -18.06
N VAL A 275 -1.42 12.28 -16.87
CA VAL A 275 -2.54 11.51 -16.33
C VAL A 275 -3.84 11.95 -17.00
N GLU A 276 -4.40 11.08 -17.85
CA GLU A 276 -5.65 11.37 -18.59
C GLU A 276 -6.90 11.06 -17.77
N ALA A 277 -6.86 9.99 -16.97
CA ALA A 277 -7.99 9.58 -16.14
C ALA A 277 -7.51 8.73 -14.96
N ALA A 278 -8.27 8.79 -13.87
CA ALA A 278 -8.03 7.99 -12.66
C ALA A 278 -9.37 7.61 -12.01
N ASP A 279 -10.04 6.61 -12.59
CA ASP A 279 -11.39 6.21 -12.21
C ASP A 279 -11.37 5.13 -11.12
N PHE A 280 -12.28 5.17 -10.17
CA PHE A 280 -12.40 4.10 -9.18
C PHE A 280 -13.15 2.90 -9.76
N SER A 281 -12.60 1.70 -9.60
CA SER A 281 -13.27 0.43 -9.88
C SER A 281 -13.70 -0.22 -8.57
N GLU A 282 -15.01 -0.29 -8.34
CA GLU A 282 -15.60 -0.98 -7.18
C GLU A 282 -15.22 -2.46 -7.14
N VAL A 283 -15.32 -3.14 -8.29
CA VAL A 283 -15.02 -4.57 -8.43
C VAL A 283 -13.59 -4.90 -8.03
N LYS A 284 -12.62 -4.06 -8.42
CA LYS A 284 -11.21 -4.25 -8.07
C LYS A 284 -10.81 -3.54 -6.79
N ASN A 285 -11.68 -2.70 -6.24
CA ASN A 285 -11.40 -1.77 -5.16
C ASN A 285 -10.08 -1.02 -5.34
N ARG A 286 -9.86 -0.47 -6.55
CA ARG A 286 -8.63 0.21 -6.97
C ARG A 286 -8.95 1.32 -7.97
N TYR A 287 -8.06 2.29 -8.10
CA TYR A 287 -8.10 3.27 -9.18
C TYR A 287 -7.51 2.69 -10.46
N ILE A 288 -8.19 2.89 -11.58
CA ILE A 288 -7.71 2.62 -12.93
C ILE A 288 -7.11 3.92 -13.46
N THR A 289 -5.78 3.99 -13.44
CA THR A 289 -5.05 5.16 -13.95
C THR A 289 -4.72 4.95 -15.42
N ARG A 290 -5.00 5.95 -16.25
CA ARG A 290 -4.65 5.99 -17.68
C ARG A 290 -3.68 7.14 -17.91
N LEU A 291 -2.60 6.84 -18.62
CA LEU A 291 -1.51 7.74 -18.91
C LEU A 291 -1.33 7.85 -20.42
N ASN A 292 -1.06 9.07 -20.89
CA ASN A 292 -0.71 9.37 -22.27
C ASN A 292 0.76 9.80 -22.31
N PHE A 293 1.59 9.10 -23.06
CA PHE A 293 3.03 9.36 -23.11
C PHE A 293 3.33 10.62 -23.92
N TYR A 294 4.24 11.45 -23.43
CA TYR A 294 4.78 12.58 -24.18
C TYR A 294 5.82 12.07 -25.16
N LEU A 295 5.50 12.12 -26.46
CA LEU A 295 6.37 11.84 -27.63
C LEU A 295 7.69 11.11 -27.27
N PRO A 296 7.62 9.82 -26.89
CA PRO A 296 8.81 9.12 -26.44
C PRO A 296 9.86 9.06 -27.54
N GLU A 297 11.15 9.08 -27.18
CA GLU A 297 12.22 8.87 -28.16
C GLU A 297 11.95 7.60 -28.98
N LYS A 298 12.25 7.67 -30.28
CA LYS A 298 12.01 6.55 -31.21
C LYS A 298 12.65 5.25 -30.73
N SER A 299 13.84 5.33 -30.13
CA SER A 299 14.55 4.22 -29.50
C SER A 299 13.70 3.52 -28.42
N MET A 300 13.08 4.28 -27.52
CA MET A 300 12.24 3.76 -26.43
C MET A 300 10.92 3.18 -26.96
N GLN A 301 10.32 3.82 -27.96
CA GLN A 301 9.13 3.29 -28.62
C GLN A 301 9.43 1.95 -29.30
N ASP A 302 10.56 1.86 -30.00
CA ASP A 302 10.97 0.64 -30.69
C ASP A 302 11.29 -0.49 -29.70
N LEU A 303 11.84 -0.19 -28.52
CA LEU A 303 12.04 -1.18 -27.45
C LEU A 303 10.70 -1.73 -26.95
N VAL A 304 9.73 -0.87 -26.65
CA VAL A 304 8.39 -1.31 -26.21
C VAL A 304 7.69 -2.08 -27.32
N ARG A 305 7.79 -1.65 -28.58
CA ARG A 305 7.21 -2.36 -29.72
C ARG A 305 7.80 -3.76 -29.88
N ARG A 306 9.13 -3.90 -29.78
CA ARG A 306 9.80 -5.21 -29.81
C ARG A 306 9.37 -6.10 -28.66
N GLU A 307 9.25 -5.56 -27.46
CA GLU A 307 8.79 -6.33 -26.29
C GLU A 307 7.35 -6.83 -26.48
N ILE A 308 6.47 -5.96 -27.00
CA ILE A 308 5.09 -6.32 -27.37
C ILE A 308 5.10 -7.47 -28.38
N GLN A 309 5.89 -7.35 -29.45
CA GLN A 309 6.00 -8.39 -30.48
C GLN A 309 6.54 -9.72 -29.93
N LEU A 310 7.62 -9.68 -29.13
CA LEU A 310 8.19 -10.88 -28.53
C LEU A 310 7.18 -11.62 -27.66
N GLN A 311 6.39 -10.88 -26.87
CA GLN A 311 5.36 -11.49 -26.04
C GLN A 311 4.19 -12.04 -26.88
N GLU A 312 3.91 -11.52 -28.07
CA GLU A 312 2.95 -12.12 -28.99
C GLU A 312 3.45 -13.47 -29.57
N PHE A 313 4.76 -13.65 -29.74
CA PHE A 313 5.35 -14.89 -30.24
C PHE A 313 5.56 -15.97 -29.16
N GLU A 314 5.60 -15.60 -27.88
CA GLU A 314 5.72 -16.54 -26.75
C GLU A 314 4.35 -17.11 -26.26
N ILE A 315 3.23 -16.69 -26.86
CA ILE A 315 1.87 -17.18 -26.57
C ILE A 315 1.46 -18.29 -27.55
#